data_AF-A0A0H4CPZ0-F1
#
_entry.id   AF-A0A0H4CPZ0-F1
#
_cell.length_a   1.000
_cell.length_b   1.000
_cell.length_c   1.000
_cell.angle_alpha   90.00
_cell.angle_beta   90.00
_cell.angle_gamma   90.00
#
_symmetry.space_group_name_H-M   'P 1'
#
loop_
_entity.id
_entity.type
_entity.pdbx_description
1 polymer ?
#
loop_
_entity_poly.entity_id
_entity_poly.type
_entity_poly.pdbx_seq_one_letter_code
_entity_poly.pdbx_strand_id
1 'polypeptide(L)'
;GLEMSRAIDTTLDQARLDPTLIDYVNAHGSGTRQNDRHETAAVKRSLGDHAYGTPMSSIKSMVGHSLGAIGAIEVVACVLALKHQVVPPTANYETPDPECDLDYVPRTARP
;
A
#
# COMPACT_ATOMS: atom_id res chain seq x y z
N GLY A 1 2.97 1.72 13.72
CA GLY A 1 2.53 0.44 13.10
C GLY A 1 1.48 -0.29 13.91
N LEU A 2 1.68 -0.50 15.22
CA LEU A 2 0.88 -1.46 16.00
C LEU A 2 -0.62 -1.18 16.05
N GLU A 3 -1.04 0.08 16.16
CA GLU A 3 -2.47 0.43 16.11
C GLU A 3 -3.06 0.29 14.71
N MET A 4 -2.32 0.66 13.67
CA MET A 4 -2.76 0.50 12.27
C MET A 4 -2.84 -0.97 11.85
N SER A 5 -1.93 -1.83 12.31
CA SER A 5 -1.97 -3.26 11.96
C SER A 5 -3.27 -3.90 12.41
N ARG A 6 -3.81 -3.50 13.58
CA ARG A 6 -5.08 -4.05 14.08
C ARG A 6 -6.23 -3.84 13.10
N ALA A 7 -6.25 -2.72 12.37
CA ALA A 7 -7.28 -2.48 11.36
C ALA A 7 -7.14 -3.43 10.16
N ILE A 8 -5.91 -3.70 9.73
CA ILE A 8 -5.59 -4.67 8.68
C ILE A 8 -5.99 -6.08 9.16
N ASP A 9 -5.52 -6.49 10.34
CA ASP A 9 -5.77 -7.80 10.96
C ASP A 9 -7.28 -8.05 11.09
N THR A 10 -8.03 -7.08 11.64
CA THR A 10 -9.50 -7.17 11.79
C THR A 10 -10.20 -7.30 10.44
N THR A 11 -9.71 -6.61 9.40
CA THR A 11 -10.31 -6.66 8.06
C THR A 11 -10.06 -8.02 7.40
N LEU A 12 -8.85 -8.58 7.53
CA LEU A 12 -8.51 -9.92 7.05
C LEU A 12 -9.35 -10.99 7.75
N ASP A 13 -9.51 -10.88 9.07
CA ASP A 13 -10.36 -11.78 9.86
C ASP A 13 -11.84 -11.70 9.42
N GLN A 14 -12.37 -10.49 9.21
CA GLN A 14 -13.73 -10.29 8.72
C GLN A 14 -13.93 -10.86 7.31
N ALA A 15 -12.94 -10.69 6.44
CA ALA A 15 -12.93 -11.24 5.09
C ALA A 15 -12.66 -12.75 5.06
N ARG A 16 -12.17 -13.33 6.17
CA ARG A 16 -11.70 -14.72 6.27
C ARG A 16 -10.62 -15.05 5.23
N LEU A 17 -9.71 -14.12 5.03
CA LEU A 17 -8.61 -14.25 4.09
C LEU A 17 -7.28 -14.48 4.82
N ASP A 18 -6.50 -15.41 4.31
CA ASP A 18 -5.10 -15.56 4.71
C ASP A 18 -4.31 -14.33 4.23
N PRO A 19 -3.48 -13.69 5.07
CA PRO A 19 -2.65 -12.56 4.66
C PRO A 19 -1.78 -12.83 3.43
N THR A 20 -1.39 -14.09 3.17
CA THR A 20 -0.59 -14.46 1.99
C THR A 20 -1.36 -14.39 0.68
N LEU A 21 -2.68 -14.18 0.72
CA LEU A 21 -3.52 -13.98 -0.47
C LEU A 21 -3.56 -12.51 -0.93
N ILE A 22 -2.85 -11.60 -0.24
CA ILE A 22 -2.78 -10.20 -0.64
C ILE A 22 -1.68 -10.03 -1.69
N ASP A 23 -2.09 -9.77 -2.94
CA ASP A 23 -1.16 -9.62 -4.07
C ASP A 23 -0.72 -8.17 -4.32
N TYR A 24 -1.38 -7.19 -3.71
CA TYR A 24 -1.08 -5.77 -3.90
C TYR A 24 -1.61 -4.92 -2.74
N VAL A 25 -0.82 -3.94 -2.31
CA VAL A 25 -1.23 -2.93 -1.32
C VAL A 25 -1.23 -1.53 -1.94
N ASN A 26 -2.40 -0.89 -1.94
CA ASN A 26 -2.50 0.54 -2.20
C ASN A 26 -2.37 1.30 -0.89
N ALA A 27 -1.20 1.91 -0.68
CA ALA A 27 -0.82 2.60 0.53
C ALA A 27 -1.59 3.91 0.72
N HIS A 28 -1.85 4.24 1.97
CA HIS A 28 -2.16 5.61 2.37
C HIS A 28 -1.07 6.56 1.85
N GLY A 29 0.21 6.25 2.02
CA GLY A 29 1.31 6.92 1.30
C GLY A 29 1.26 8.44 1.40
N SER A 30 1.32 8.95 2.62
CA SER A 30 1.19 10.39 2.89
C SER A 30 2.40 11.20 2.40
N GLY A 31 3.54 10.55 2.19
CA GLY A 31 4.82 11.20 1.90
C GLY A 31 5.47 11.81 3.16
N THR A 32 4.96 11.50 4.34
CA THR A 32 5.51 11.99 5.61
C THR A 32 6.31 10.89 6.29
N ARG A 33 7.52 11.21 6.73
CA ARG A 33 8.47 10.21 7.28
C ARG A 33 7.84 9.33 8.37
N GLN A 34 7.13 9.94 9.33
CA GLN A 34 6.59 9.19 10.45
C GLN A 34 5.44 8.27 10.02
N ASN A 35 4.51 8.74 9.19
CA ASN A 35 3.36 7.94 8.79
C ASN A 35 3.78 6.81 7.86
N ASP A 36 4.66 7.08 6.90
CA ASP A 36 5.08 6.07 5.92
C ASP A 36 5.88 4.94 6.60
N ARG A 37 6.71 5.25 7.61
CA ARG A 37 7.33 4.25 8.49
C ARG A 37 6.30 3.47 9.30
N HIS A 38 5.31 4.16 9.87
CA HIS A 38 4.28 3.50 10.65
C HIS A 38 3.42 2.57 9.80
N GLU A 39 3.12 2.95 8.55
CA GLU A 39 2.38 2.18 7.57
C GLU A 39 3.19 0.96 7.13
N THR A 40 4.46 1.14 6.76
CA THR A 40 5.42 0.04 6.50
C THR A 40 5.39 -0.98 7.62
N ALA A 41 5.56 -0.54 8.86
CA ALA A 41 5.58 -1.41 10.02
C ALA A 41 4.23 -2.10 10.28
N ALA A 42 3.10 -1.48 9.90
CA ALA A 42 1.79 -2.08 10.02
C ALA A 42 1.60 -3.22 9.01
N VAL A 43 1.95 -2.98 7.74
CA VAL A 43 1.88 -3.99 6.67
C VAL A 43 2.79 -5.18 6.99
N LYS A 44 4.05 -4.94 7.39
CA LYS A 44 4.97 -6.00 7.84
C LYS A 44 4.40 -6.86 8.97
N ARG A 45 3.72 -6.24 9.92
CA ARG A 45 3.15 -6.93 11.06
C ARG A 45 1.96 -7.81 10.67
N SER A 46 1.10 -7.33 9.78
CA SER A 46 -0.13 -8.03 9.39
C SER A 46 0.12 -9.11 8.33
N LEU A 47 1.02 -8.85 7.38
CA LEU A 47 1.32 -9.77 6.27
C LEU A 47 2.54 -10.67 6.58
N GLY A 48 3.29 -10.39 7.65
CA GLY A 48 4.51 -11.14 7.99
C GLY A 48 5.56 -11.09 6.89
N ASP A 49 6.22 -12.22 6.62
CA ASP A 49 7.25 -12.33 5.58
C ASP A 49 6.69 -12.05 4.17
N HIS A 50 5.40 -12.33 3.94
CA HIS A 50 4.74 -12.07 2.66
C HIS A 50 4.76 -10.58 2.28
N ALA A 51 4.84 -9.67 3.26
CA ALA A 51 4.90 -8.23 3.04
C ALA A 51 6.06 -7.82 2.12
N TYR A 52 7.22 -8.50 2.22
CA TYR A 52 8.41 -8.14 1.43
C TYR A 52 8.30 -8.54 -0.03
N GLY A 53 7.42 -9.49 -0.36
CA GLY A 53 7.14 -9.92 -1.73
C GLY A 53 5.87 -9.31 -2.33
N THR A 54 5.04 -8.62 -1.52
CA THR A 54 3.81 -8.02 -2.02
C THR A 54 4.04 -6.57 -2.45
N PRO A 55 3.79 -6.24 -3.73
CA PRO A 55 4.04 -4.91 -4.26
C PRO A 55 3.14 -3.86 -3.61
N MET A 56 3.70 -2.68 -3.34
CA MET A 56 3.00 -1.56 -2.71
C MET A 56 3.14 -0.29 -3.54
N SER A 57 2.09 0.53 -3.63
CA SER A 57 2.18 1.85 -4.28
C SER A 57 1.29 2.89 -3.61
N SER A 58 1.45 4.17 -3.96
CA SER A 58 0.46 5.20 -3.60
C SER A 58 0.11 6.10 -4.77
N ILE A 59 -1.12 5.98 -5.24
CA ILE A 59 -1.84 6.91 -6.11
C ILE A 59 -1.88 8.38 -5.65
N LYS A 60 -1.72 8.70 -4.37
CA LYS A 60 -1.62 10.11 -3.89
C LYS A 60 -0.44 10.84 -4.53
N SER A 61 0.61 10.11 -4.90
CA SER A 61 1.75 10.67 -5.63
C SER A 61 1.40 11.27 -6.98
N MET A 62 0.30 10.83 -7.61
CA MET A 62 -0.16 11.28 -8.93
C MET A 62 -1.33 12.26 -8.86
N VAL A 63 -2.26 12.06 -7.93
CA VAL A 63 -3.51 12.84 -7.85
C VAL A 63 -3.58 13.80 -6.67
N GLY A 64 -2.55 13.81 -5.83
CA GLY A 64 -2.53 14.57 -4.58
C GLY A 64 -3.44 14.00 -3.50
N HIS A 65 -3.50 14.69 -2.35
CA HIS A 65 -4.35 14.29 -1.24
C HIS A 65 -5.75 14.91 -1.39
N SER A 66 -6.69 14.19 -2.01
CA SER A 66 -8.05 14.66 -2.29
C SER A 66 -8.98 14.73 -1.06
N LEU A 67 -8.43 14.83 0.16
CA LEU A 67 -9.14 14.92 1.43
C LEU A 67 -10.21 13.82 1.56
N GLY A 68 -11.47 14.19 1.86
CA GLY A 68 -12.56 13.22 2.07
C GLY A 68 -12.88 12.32 0.87
N ALA A 69 -12.44 12.69 -0.34
CA ALA A 69 -12.64 11.87 -1.53
C ALA A 69 -11.60 10.75 -1.68
N ILE A 70 -10.48 10.82 -0.94
CA ILE A 70 -9.32 9.98 -1.27
C ILE A 70 -9.63 8.50 -1.16
N GLY A 71 -10.31 8.05 -0.10
CA GLY A 71 -10.62 6.62 0.07
C GLY A 71 -11.38 6.00 -1.11
N ALA A 72 -12.35 6.73 -1.70
CA ALA A 72 -13.07 6.25 -2.88
C ALA A 72 -12.16 6.15 -4.12
N ILE A 73 -11.26 7.12 -4.31
CA ILE A 73 -10.28 7.12 -5.40
C ILE A 73 -9.30 5.94 -5.25
N GLU A 74 -8.83 5.66 -4.04
CA GLU A 74 -7.91 4.54 -3.78
C GLU A 74 -8.57 3.19 -4.04
N VAL A 75 -9.85 3.03 -3.68
CA VAL A 75 -10.63 1.82 -4.01
C VAL A 75 -10.78 1.65 -5.52
N VAL A 76 -11.14 2.72 -6.24
CA VAL A 76 -11.23 2.66 -7.72
C VAL A 76 -9.89 2.32 -8.34
N ALA A 77 -8.78 2.85 -7.81
CA ALA A 77 -7.44 2.50 -8.28
C ALA A 77 -7.13 1.00 -8.07
N CYS A 78 -7.50 0.41 -6.94
CA CYS A 78 -7.36 -1.04 -6.72
C CYS A 78 -8.21 -1.86 -7.72
N VAL A 79 -9.45 -1.44 -7.96
CA VAL A 79 -10.33 -2.11 -8.95
C VAL A 79 -9.74 -2.01 -10.36
N LEU A 80 -9.17 -0.86 -10.73
CA LEU A 80 -8.51 -0.69 -12.03
C LEU A 80 -7.22 -1.51 -12.12
N ALA A 81 -6.44 -1.63 -11.04
CA ALA A 81 -5.27 -2.50 -10.98
C ALA A 81 -5.65 -3.96 -11.27
N LEU A 82 -6.72 -4.45 -10.62
CA LEU A 82 -7.27 -5.79 -10.90
C LEU A 82 -7.80 -5.90 -12.33
N LYS A 83 -8.54 -4.92 -12.83
CA LYS A 83 -9.10 -4.94 -14.19
C LYS A 83 -8.02 -4.99 -15.26
N HIS A 84 -6.95 -4.24 -15.06
CA HIS A 84 -5.87 -4.11 -16.04
C HIS A 84 -4.71 -5.08 -15.80
N GLN A 85 -4.73 -5.83 -14.69
CA GLN A 85 -3.65 -6.73 -14.28
C GLN A 85 -2.31 -6.01 -14.28
N VAL A 86 -2.28 -4.83 -13.64
CA VAL A 86 -1.12 -3.96 -13.55
C VAL A 86 -1.13 -3.25 -12.20
N VAL A 87 0.01 -3.27 -11.52
CA VAL A 87 0.26 -2.47 -10.32
C VAL A 87 0.67 -1.05 -10.73
N PRO A 88 -0.05 0.00 -10.29
CA PRO A 88 0.30 1.38 -10.62
C PRO A 88 1.60 1.80 -9.92
N PRO A 89 2.35 2.76 -10.49
CA PRO A 89 3.56 3.27 -9.87
C PRO A 89 3.26 4.30 -8.79
N THR A 90 4.20 4.45 -7.88
CA THR A 90 4.34 5.65 -7.05
C THR A 90 5.17 6.68 -7.82
N ALA A 91 4.54 7.79 -8.19
CA ALA A 91 5.22 8.93 -8.81
C ALA A 91 6.18 9.60 -7.82
N ASN A 92 7.21 10.26 -8.35
CA ASN A 92 8.24 10.97 -7.57
C ASN A 92 9.08 10.09 -6.63
N TYR A 93 8.95 8.75 -6.72
CA TYR A 93 9.74 7.82 -5.92
C TYR A 93 11.05 7.45 -6.64
N GLU A 94 12.11 8.18 -6.33
CA GLU A 94 13.45 8.02 -6.94
C GLU A 94 14.49 7.43 -6.00
N THR A 95 14.47 7.88 -4.74
CA THR A 95 15.41 7.44 -3.70
C THR A 95 14.62 6.70 -2.63
N PRO A 96 14.83 5.39 -2.46
CA PRO A 96 14.20 4.62 -1.39
C PRO A 96 14.54 5.17 0.00
N ASP A 97 13.54 5.26 0.88
CA ASP A 97 13.76 5.47 2.31
C ASP A 97 14.19 4.12 2.93
N PRO A 98 15.37 4.02 3.55
CA PRO A 98 15.83 2.77 4.15
C PRO A 98 14.96 2.28 5.31
N GLU A 99 14.11 3.14 5.89
CA GLU A 99 13.14 2.76 6.92
C GLU A 99 11.78 2.33 6.34
N CYS A 100 11.62 2.42 5.01
CA CYS A 100 10.46 1.94 4.25
C CYS A 100 10.94 0.93 3.18
N ASP A 101 11.36 -0.24 3.65
CA ASP A 101 12.08 -1.29 2.94
C ASP A 101 11.19 -2.39 2.33
N LEU A 102 9.92 -2.07 2.04
CA LEU A 102 9.02 -2.96 1.28
C LEU A 102 9.15 -2.71 -0.23
N ASP A 103 8.50 -3.57 -1.03
CA ASP A 103 8.52 -3.50 -2.49
C ASP A 103 7.61 -2.37 -3.04
N TYR A 104 8.02 -1.13 -2.80
CA TYR A 104 7.37 0.06 -3.32
C TYR A 104 7.62 0.22 -4.82
N VAL A 105 6.55 0.22 -5.63
CA VAL A 105 6.62 0.30 -7.10
C VAL A 105 7.06 1.70 -7.53
N PRO A 106 8.27 1.91 -8.09
CA PRO A 106 8.77 3.24 -8.41
C PRO A 106 8.52 3.61 -9.87
N ARG A 107 7.89 4.78 -10.13
CA ARG A 107 7.81 5.51 -11.42
C ARG A 107 7.18 4.81 -12.63
N THR A 108 7.30 3.49 -12.76
CA THR A 108 6.81 2.68 -13.87
C THR A 108 5.91 1.58 -13.33
N ALA A 109 4.73 1.44 -13.94
CA ALA A 109 3.79 0.40 -13.58
C ALA A 109 4.39 -0.99 -13.81
N ARG A 110 3.99 -1.97 -12.99
CA ARG A 110 4.43 -3.37 -13.12
C ARG A 110 3.26 -4.27 -13.52
N PRO A 111 3.44 -5.21 -14.47
CA PRO A 111 2.47 -6.27 -14.72
C PRO A 111 2.19 -7.09 -13.47
#